data_AF-A0A7C5Y7T8-F1
#
_entry.id   AF-A0A7C5Y7T8-F1
#
_cell.length_a   1.000
_cell.length_b   1.000
_cell.length_c   1.000
_cell.angle_alpha   90.00
_cell.angle_beta   90.00
_cell.angle_gamma   90.00
#
_symmetry.space_group_name_H-M   'P 1'
#
loop_
_entity.id
_entity.type
_entity.pdbx_description
1 polymer ?
#
loop_
_entity_poly.entity_id
_entity_poly.type
_entity_poly.pdbx_seq_one_letter_code
_entity_poly.pdbx_strand_id
1 'polypeptide(L)'
;MNIYLKALIFLLIYAFLHLKCNPHNIKILRSICIVDESIFQHIKLGFWSYIFTNAIEYFIDDVDFRDIDIWLFPRLFSSSMIP
;
A
#
# COMPACT_ATOMS: atom_id res chain seq x y z
N MET A 1 14.44 5.76 -0.18
CA MET A 1 13.85 6.51 0.97
C MET A 1 14.33 6.02 2.36
N ASN A 2 14.42 6.88 3.39
CA ASN A 2 14.73 6.47 4.78
C ASN A 2 13.64 5.53 5.35
N ILE A 3 14.02 4.47 6.06
CA ILE A 3 13.10 3.42 6.52
C ILE A 3 12.04 3.93 7.50
N TYR A 4 12.38 4.89 8.36
CA TYR A 4 11.42 5.51 9.29
C TYR A 4 10.37 6.34 8.56
N LEU A 5 10.79 7.04 7.51
CA LEU A 5 9.89 7.85 6.68
C LEU A 5 8.98 6.95 5.84
N LYS A 6 9.51 5.82 5.35
CA LYS A 6 8.72 4.77 4.69
C LYS A 6 7.63 4.22 5.62
N ALA A 7 7.99 3.86 6.84
CA ALA A 7 7.05 3.34 7.83
C ALA A 7 5.97 4.37 8.19
N LEU A 8 6.34 5.66 8.30
CA LEU A 8 5.40 6.74 8.58
C LEU A 8 4.41 6.96 7.42
N ILE A 9 4.89 6.97 6.18
CA ILE A 9 4.03 7.07 4.99
C ILE A 9 3.06 5.89 4.93
N PHE A 10 3.57 4.68 5.15
CA PHE A 10 2.75 3.47 5.21
C PHE A 10 1.64 3.60 6.26
N LEU A 11 1.99 4.03 7.47
CA LEU A 11 1.02 4.19 8.57
C LEU A 11 -0.05 5.24 8.23
N LEU A 12 0.34 6.36 7.62
CA LEU A 12 -0.60 7.41 7.20
C LEU A 12 -1.58 6.90 6.14
N ILE A 13 -1.09 6.17 5.14
CA ILE A 13 -1.93 5.60 4.09
C ILE A 13 -2.85 4.54 4.67
N TYR A 14 -2.32 3.66 5.52
CA TYR A 14 -3.11 2.63 6.18
C TYR A 14 -4.22 3.24 7.02
N ALA A 15 -3.91 4.23 7.87
CA ALA A 15 -4.90 4.92 8.67
C ALA A 15 -5.96 5.62 7.80
N PHE A 16 -5.54 6.28 6.71
CA PHE A 16 -6.45 6.92 5.78
C PHE A 16 -7.40 5.93 5.11
N LEU A 17 -6.86 4.82 4.59
CA LEU A 17 -7.65 3.78 3.96
C LEU A 17 -8.59 3.14 4.99
N HIS A 18 -8.10 2.81 6.19
CA HIS A 18 -8.88 2.24 7.28
C HIS A 18 -10.06 3.13 7.70
N LEU A 19 -9.85 4.44 7.84
CA LEU A 19 -10.91 5.40 8.20
C LEU A 19 -11.93 5.63 7.07
N LYS A 20 -11.48 5.58 5.82
CA LYS A 20 -12.34 5.78 4.63
C LYS A 20 -13.01 4.51 4.13
N CYS A 21 -12.61 3.35 4.64
CA CYS A 21 -13.21 2.04 4.40
C CYS A 21 -14.55 1.92 5.15
N ASN A 22 -15.43 2.91 4.98
CA ASN A 22 -16.79 2.89 5.50
C ASN A 22 -17.72 2.53 4.32
N PRO A 23 -18.56 1.49 4.44
CA PRO A 23 -19.27 0.87 3.31
C PRO A 23 -20.23 1.80 2.55
N HIS A 24 -20.56 2.97 3.11
CA HIS A 24 -21.58 3.86 2.57
C HIS A 24 -21.11 4.92 1.58
N ASN A 25 -19.82 5.27 1.50
CA ASN A 25 -19.45 6.56 0.90
C ASN A 25 -18.92 6.56 -0.54
N ILE A 26 -18.28 5.49 -1.07
CA ILE A 26 -17.60 5.59 -2.38
C ILE A 26 -17.62 4.26 -3.17
N LYS A 27 -18.28 4.24 -4.34
CA LYS A 27 -18.37 3.07 -5.24
C LYS A 27 -17.01 2.52 -5.70
N ILE A 28 -16.00 3.38 -5.85
CA ILE A 28 -14.63 3.03 -6.26
C ILE A 28 -13.86 2.35 -5.12
N LEU A 29 -13.97 2.88 -3.90
CA LEU A 29 -13.35 2.25 -2.73
C LEU A 29 -14.01 0.92 -2.39
N ARG A 30 -15.24 0.67 -2.85
CA ARG A 30 -15.90 -0.64 -2.72
C ARG A 30 -14.98 -1.76 -3.24
N SER A 31 -14.38 -1.68 -4.43
CA SER A 31 -13.49 -2.74 -4.93
C SER A 31 -12.28 -3.05 -4.02
N ILE A 32 -11.78 -2.02 -3.33
CA ILE A 32 -10.63 -2.10 -2.40
C ILE A 32 -11.08 -2.55 -0.99
N CYS A 33 -12.29 -2.20 -0.58
CA CYS A 33 -12.86 -2.37 0.77
C CYS A 33 -14.01 -3.40 0.86
N ILE A 34 -14.35 -4.10 -0.23
CA ILE A 34 -15.32 -5.21 -0.23
C ILE A 34 -14.67 -6.33 0.56
N VAL A 35 -14.95 -6.37 1.86
CA VAL A 35 -15.88 -7.24 2.57
C VAL A 35 -15.66 -6.91 4.06
N ASP A 36 -16.73 -6.85 4.86
CA ASP A 36 -16.66 -6.84 6.34
C ASP A 36 -16.15 -8.21 6.86
N GLU A 37 -15.02 -8.66 6.33
CA GLU A 37 -14.33 -9.87 6.74
C GLU A 37 -13.23 -9.45 7.70
N SER A 38 -13.61 -9.34 8.98
CA SER A 38 -12.77 -9.05 10.16
C SER A 38 -11.27 -8.90 9.87
N ILE A 39 -10.54 -10.01 9.69
CA ILE A 39 -9.07 -9.99 9.52
C ILE A 39 -8.66 -9.72 8.05
N PHE A 40 -9.39 -10.25 7.08
CA PHE A 40 -9.04 -10.14 5.67
C PHE A 40 -9.15 -8.71 5.15
N GLN A 41 -10.03 -7.91 5.74
CA GLN A 41 -10.11 -6.48 5.45
C GLN A 41 -8.81 -5.76 5.84
N HIS A 42 -8.28 -6.03 7.04
CA HIS A 42 -7.03 -5.41 7.50
C HIS A 42 -5.82 -5.83 6.66
N ILE A 43 -5.72 -7.10 6.27
CA ILE A 43 -4.64 -7.61 5.39
C ILE A 43 -4.73 -6.96 4.00
N LYS A 44 -5.93 -6.86 3.43
CA LYS A 44 -6.15 -6.21 2.11
C LYS A 44 -5.78 -4.73 2.18
N LEU A 45 -6.14 -4.03 3.26
CA LEU A 45 -5.75 -2.64 3.49
C LEU A 45 -4.22 -2.51 3.65
N GLY A 46 -3.57 -3.44 4.35
CA GLY A 46 -2.11 -3.51 4.49
C GLY A 46 -1.42 -3.63 3.13
N PHE A 47 -1.87 -4.58 2.32
CA PHE A 47 -1.41 -4.78 0.94
C PHE A 47 -1.52 -3.51 0.09
N TRP A 48 -2.69 -2.88 0.05
CA TRP A 48 -2.89 -1.64 -0.72
C TRP A 48 -2.04 -0.48 -0.17
N SER A 49 -1.93 -0.36 1.14
CA SER A 49 -1.09 0.66 1.79
C SER A 49 0.37 0.52 1.39
N TYR A 50 0.85 -0.72 1.29
CA TYR A 50 2.22 -1.01 0.88
C TYR A 50 2.45 -0.70 -0.60
N ILE A 51 1.50 -1.03 -1.48
CA ILE A 51 1.55 -0.65 -2.91
C ILE A 51 1.64 0.86 -3.06
N PHE A 52 0.77 1.61 -2.38
CA PHE A 52 0.80 3.08 -2.47
C PHE A 52 2.08 3.67 -1.88
N THR A 53 2.61 3.10 -0.80
CA THR A 53 3.89 3.52 -0.21
C THR A 53 5.04 3.31 -1.21
N ASN A 54 5.08 2.16 -1.88
CA ASN A 54 6.09 1.89 -2.92
C ASN A 54 5.89 2.79 -4.15
N ALA A 55 4.65 3.11 -4.53
CA ALA A 55 4.41 4.06 -5.62
C ALA A 55 4.98 5.44 -5.29
N ILE A 56 4.77 5.93 -4.05
CA ILE A 56 5.40 7.19 -3.59
C ILE A 56 6.93 7.07 -3.58
N GLU A 57 7.46 5.94 -3.11
CA GLU A 57 8.90 5.68 -3.13
C GLU A 57 9.47 5.71 -4.56
N TYR A 58 8.76 5.16 -5.54
CA TYR A 58 9.15 5.18 -6.95
C TYR A 58 9.33 6.61 -7.48
N PHE A 59 8.39 7.51 -7.16
CA PHE A 59 8.47 8.92 -7.57
C PHE A 59 9.56 9.70 -6.83
N ILE A 60 9.96 9.26 -5.63
CA ILE A 60 11.02 9.91 -4.83
C ILE A 60 12.41 9.43 -5.26
N ASP A 61 12.56 8.13 -5.50
CA ASP A 61 13.85 7.51 -5.84
C ASP A 61 14.23 7.74 -7.32
N ASP A 62 13.34 8.33 -8.14
CA ASP A 62 13.52 8.67 -9.57
C ASP A 62 14.19 7.54 -10.37
N VAL A 63 13.60 6.35 -10.27
CA VAL A 63 14.17 5.10 -10.76
C VAL A 63 14.29 5.12 -12.28
N ASP A 64 15.49 4.86 -12.81
CA ASP A 64 15.70 4.68 -14.25
C ASP A 64 14.93 3.44 -14.73
N PHE A 65 14.24 3.55 -15.86
CA PHE A 65 13.49 2.46 -16.48
C PHE A 65 14.34 1.20 -16.71
N ARG A 66 15.66 1.34 -16.86
CA ARG A 66 16.59 0.21 -17.06
C ARG A 66 16.77 -0.66 -15.81
N ASP A 67 16.58 -0.08 -14.63
CA ASP A 67 16.78 -0.75 -13.33
C ASP A 67 15.45 -1.09 -12.64
N ILE A 68 14.32 -0.90 -13.34
CA ILE A 68 12.98 -1.06 -12.77
C ILE A 68 12.75 -2.48 -12.26
N ASP A 69 13.26 -3.49 -12.93
CA ASP A 69 13.08 -4.90 -12.55
C ASP A 69 13.77 -5.21 -11.22
N ILE A 70 14.98 -4.68 -11.06
CA ILE A 70 15.82 -4.83 -9.87
C ILE A 70 15.21 -4.05 -8.69
N TRP A 71 14.58 -2.91 -8.98
CA TRP A 71 13.93 -2.08 -7.98
C TRP A 71 12.55 -2.61 -7.55
N LEU A 72 11.76 -3.15 -8.49
CA LEU A 72 10.36 -3.54 -8.31
C LEU A 72 10.22 -4.93 -7.68
N PHE A 73 11.01 -5.91 -8.12
CA PHE A 73 10.90 -7.29 -7.65
C PHE A 73 11.01 -7.45 -6.12
N PRO A 74 12.05 -6.93 -5.43
CA PRO A 74 12.16 -7.05 -3.98
C PRO A 74 11.05 -6.31 -3.22
N ARG A 75 10.50 -5.24 -3.82
CA ARG A 75 9.39 -4.46 -3.25
C ARG A 75 8.05 -5.19 -3.39
N LEU A 76 7.78 -5.84 -4.52
CA LEU A 76 6.60 -6.68 -4.66
C LEU A 76 6.69 -7.94 -3.78
N PHE A 77 7.87 -8.56 -3.70
CA PHE A 77 8.08 -9.72 -2.85
C PHE A 77 7.93 -9.41 -1.36
N SER A 78 8.45 -8.26 -0.90
CA SER A 78 8.21 -7.82 0.48
C SER A 78 6.73 -7.51 0.75
N SER A 79 5.98 -7.05 -0.26
CA SER A 79 4.54 -6.81 -0.13
C SER A 79 3.69 -8.07 0.06
N SER A 80 4.17 -9.23 -0.41
CA SER A 80 3.50 -10.52 -0.19
C SER A 80 3.91 -11.20 1.11
N MET A 81 5.07 -10.84 1.67
CA MET A 81 5.60 -11.39 2.93
C MET A 81 5.18 -10.60 4.18
N ILE A 82 4.81 -9.33 4.05
CA ILE A 82 4.34 -8.50 5.16
C ILE A 82 2.79 -8.51 5.13
N PRO A 83 2.12 -9.31 5.97
CA PRO A 83 0.67 -9.35 6.09
C PRO A 83 0.10 -8.14 6.84
#